data_AF-A0A6A6UYL7-F1
#
_entry.id   AF-A0A6A6UYL7-F1
#
_cell.length_a   1.000
_cell.length_b   1.000
_cell.length_c   1.000
_cell.angle_alpha   90.00
_cell.angle_beta   90.00
_cell.angle_gamma   90.00
#
_symmetry.space_group_name_H-M   'P 1'
#
loop_
_entity.id
_entity.type
_entity.pdbx_description
1 polymer ?
#
loop_
_entity_poly.entity_id
_entity_poly.type
_entity_poly.pdbx_seq_one_letter_code
_entity_poly.pdbx_strand_id
1 'polypeptide(L)'
;KICMIIDGLDELEEPQESLWRLCSQVNSWTSQAGSSSHNDHLKLLISSREELPIIKAFPSANILILHTLTEPDIKALVETTLESNQFYQALVGKPQSFERQSQELQDLIVMHAEGVFLWVVLLLKWMEEELATGTSFQALQNVVHEAPVELDDFFEKILGAIARQHQPGAWFVFAMLM
;
A
#
# COMPACT_ATOMS: atom_id res chain seq x y z
N LYS A 1 31.51 -10.79 -5.35
CA LYS A 1 30.41 -10.48 -4.42
C LYS A 1 29.11 -10.66 -5.21
N ILE A 2 28.15 -11.37 -4.64
CA ILE A 2 26.87 -11.76 -5.19
C ILE A 2 25.81 -11.05 -4.35
N CYS A 3 24.84 -10.43 -5.02
CA CYS A 3 23.63 -9.93 -4.41
C CYS A 3 22.48 -10.74 -5.00
N MET A 4 21.63 -11.32 -4.16
CA MET A 4 20.43 -12.00 -4.57
C MET A 4 19.23 -11.21 -4.06
N ILE A 5 18.29 -10.98 -4.96
CA ILE A 5 17.02 -10.32 -4.66
C ILE A 5 15.95 -11.40 -4.79
N ILE A 6 15.19 -11.61 -3.73
CA ILE A 6 14.06 -12.54 -3.71
C ILE A 6 12.81 -11.68 -3.57
N ASP A 7 11.97 -11.70 -4.59
CA ASP A 7 10.71 -10.96 -4.60
C ASP A 7 9.56 -11.90 -4.24
N GLY A 8 8.83 -11.61 -3.15
CA GLY A 8 7.69 -12.40 -2.69
C GLY A 8 8.06 -13.75 -2.07
N LEU A 9 8.81 -13.75 -0.95
CA LEU A 9 9.17 -14.99 -0.25
C LEU A 9 7.95 -15.79 0.27
N ASP A 10 6.85 -15.09 0.56
CA ASP A 10 5.57 -15.63 1.04
C ASP A 10 4.71 -16.28 -0.05
N GLU A 11 4.99 -16.03 -1.33
CA GLU A 11 4.22 -16.58 -2.47
C GLU A 11 4.49 -18.08 -2.71
N LEU A 12 5.32 -18.71 -1.88
CA LEU A 12 5.59 -20.14 -1.98
C LEU A 12 4.40 -20.94 -1.43
N GLU A 13 3.56 -21.46 -2.33
CA GLU A 13 2.36 -22.26 -2.06
C GLU A 13 2.66 -23.67 -1.46
N GLU A 14 3.38 -23.74 -0.34
CA GLU A 14 3.57 -24.97 0.42
C GLU A 14 2.99 -24.84 1.84
N PRO A 15 2.71 -25.97 2.57
CA PRO A 15 2.22 -25.90 3.95
C PRO A 15 3.10 -25.01 4.83
N GLN A 16 2.54 -24.30 5.81
CA GLN A 16 3.28 -23.33 6.66
C GLN A 16 4.59 -23.86 7.28
N GLU A 17 4.71 -25.17 7.52
CA GLU A 17 5.98 -25.81 7.93
C GLU A 17 7.12 -25.62 6.91
N SER A 18 6.81 -25.51 5.61
CA SER A 18 7.74 -25.23 4.52
C SER A 18 8.24 -23.79 4.53
N LEU A 19 7.40 -22.78 4.85
CA LEU A 19 7.84 -21.37 4.89
C LEU A 19 8.85 -21.12 6.01
N TRP A 20 8.59 -21.68 7.21
CA TRP A 20 9.55 -21.60 8.32
C TRP A 20 10.90 -22.23 7.96
N ARG A 21 10.87 -23.40 7.32
CA ARG A 21 12.07 -24.11 6.86
C ARG A 21 12.82 -23.32 5.80
N LEU A 22 12.11 -22.71 4.86
CA LEU A 22 12.68 -21.86 3.81
C LEU A 22 13.36 -20.65 4.43
N CYS A 23 12.69 -19.90 5.31
CA CYS A 23 13.26 -18.74 5.96
C CYS A 23 14.51 -19.10 6.79
N SER A 24 14.46 -20.23 7.51
CA SER A 24 15.61 -20.75 8.27
C SER A 24 16.79 -21.09 7.35
N GLN A 25 16.52 -21.70 6.20
CA GLN A 25 17.54 -22.04 5.20
C GLN A 25 18.16 -20.78 4.60
N VAL A 26 17.34 -19.81 4.21
CA VAL A 26 17.78 -18.52 3.65
C VAL A 26 18.64 -17.76 4.67
N ASN A 27 18.23 -17.69 5.93
CA ASN A 27 19.00 -17.06 6.99
C ASN A 27 20.34 -17.78 7.27
N SER A 28 20.39 -19.11 7.09
CA SER A 28 21.63 -19.88 7.24
C SER A 28 22.70 -19.53 6.21
N TRP A 29 22.30 -19.08 5.01
CA TRP A 29 23.22 -18.71 3.93
C TRP A 29 24.04 -17.46 4.26
N THR A 30 23.52 -16.58 5.12
CA THR A 30 24.19 -15.35 5.56
C THR A 30 24.82 -15.50 6.95
N SER A 31 24.26 -16.34 7.83
CA SER A 31 24.69 -16.49 9.23
C SER A 31 25.98 -17.30 9.42
N GLN A 32 26.36 -18.16 8.47
CA GLN A 32 27.59 -18.97 8.54
C GLN A 32 28.89 -18.17 8.24
N ALA A 33 28.79 -16.86 8.03
CA ALA A 33 29.92 -15.99 7.69
C ALA A 33 30.82 -15.57 8.88
N GLY A 34 30.52 -16.03 10.10
CA GLY A 34 31.10 -15.51 11.34
C GLY A 34 32.51 -15.95 11.75
N SER A 35 33.20 -16.87 11.05
CA SER A 35 34.47 -17.42 11.56
C SER A 35 35.63 -17.48 10.56
N SER A 36 35.49 -16.97 9.34
CA SER A 36 36.60 -16.93 8.38
C SER A 36 36.41 -15.75 7.44
N SER A 37 37.45 -14.93 7.24
CA SER A 37 37.42 -13.66 6.50
C SER A 37 37.19 -13.80 4.97
N HIS A 38 36.45 -14.82 4.55
CA HIS A 38 36.23 -15.20 3.16
C HIS A 38 34.75 -15.31 2.76
N ASN A 39 33.79 -15.07 3.68
CA ASN A 39 32.36 -15.23 3.38
C ASN A 39 31.57 -13.92 3.26
N ASP A 40 32.25 -12.83 2.92
CA ASP A 40 31.68 -11.48 2.68
C ASP A 40 31.10 -11.32 1.25
N HIS A 41 30.70 -12.44 0.64
CA HIS A 41 30.44 -12.55 -0.79
C HIS A 41 28.96 -12.68 -1.15
N LEU A 42 28.03 -12.82 -0.19
CA LEU A 42 26.59 -12.92 -0.47
C LEU A 42 25.80 -11.88 0.34
N LYS A 43 25.02 -11.06 -0.35
CA LYS A 43 24.00 -10.19 0.23
C LYS A 43 22.62 -10.63 -0.26
N LEU A 44 21.64 -10.60 0.64
CA LEU A 44 20.25 -10.92 0.34
C LEU A 44 19.39 -9.68 0.56
N LEU A 45 18.52 -9.38 -0.40
CA LEU A 45 17.40 -8.46 -0.26
C LEU A 45 16.13 -9.28 -0.52
N ILE A 46 15.22 -9.30 0.43
CA ILE A 46 14.04 -10.14 0.39
C ILE A 46 12.83 -9.22 0.58
N SER A 47 11.86 -9.30 -0.32
CA SER A 47 10.53 -8.73 -0.11
C SER A 47 9.55 -9.85 0.26
N SER A 48 8.58 -9.53 1.09
CA SER A 48 7.48 -10.43 1.43
C SER A 48 6.36 -9.69 2.14
N ARG A 49 5.21 -10.34 2.32
CA ARG A 49 4.22 -9.95 3.35
C ARG A 49 4.79 -10.12 4.77
N GLU A 50 4.16 -9.43 5.72
CA GLU A 50 4.50 -9.44 7.14
C GLU A 50 3.97 -10.69 7.88
N GLU A 51 4.33 -11.88 7.40
CA GLU A 51 3.90 -13.12 8.04
C GLU A 51 4.79 -13.50 9.24
N LEU A 52 4.17 -14.07 10.27
CA LEU A 52 4.87 -14.49 11.50
C LEU A 52 6.10 -15.40 11.28
N PRO A 53 6.09 -16.39 10.35
CA PRO A 53 7.27 -17.21 10.09
C PRO A 53 8.45 -16.41 9.57
N ILE A 54 8.20 -15.40 8.73
CA ILE A 54 9.22 -14.54 8.12
C ILE A 54 9.78 -13.58 9.18
N ILE A 55 8.91 -12.85 9.88
CA ILE A 55 9.32 -11.87 10.91
C ILE A 55 10.21 -12.52 11.98
N LYS A 56 9.91 -13.76 12.36
CA LYS A 56 10.67 -14.50 13.38
C LYS A 56 11.98 -15.11 12.88
N ALA A 57 12.12 -15.33 11.57
CA ALA A 57 13.29 -15.98 11.02
C ALA A 57 14.49 -15.05 10.82
N PHE A 58 14.25 -13.74 10.70
CA PHE A 58 15.27 -12.73 10.44
C PHE A 58 15.49 -11.80 11.65
N PRO A 59 16.71 -11.26 11.86
CA PRO A 59 16.95 -10.27 12.90
C PRO A 59 16.14 -8.99 12.63
N SER A 60 15.51 -8.43 13.67
CA SER A 60 14.70 -7.21 13.55
C SER A 60 15.47 -6.01 12.98
N ALA A 61 16.78 -5.92 13.24
CA ALA A 61 17.65 -4.87 12.70
C ALA A 61 17.79 -4.90 11.16
N ASN A 62 17.41 -6.01 10.52
CA ASN A 62 17.51 -6.22 9.07
C ASN A 62 16.13 -6.21 8.38
N ILE A 63 15.05 -5.92 9.11
CA ILE A 63 13.69 -5.88 8.58
C ILE A 63 13.32 -4.42 8.31
N LEU A 64 12.85 -4.15 7.10
CA LEU A 64 12.26 -2.87 6.73
C LEU A 64 10.74 -3.05 6.64
N ILE A 65 10.02 -2.35 7.50
CA ILE A 65 8.54 -2.34 7.51
C ILE A 65 8.10 -1.23 6.55
N LEU A 66 7.71 -1.61 5.32
CA LEU A 66 7.50 -0.66 4.25
C LEU A 66 6.37 0.33 4.56
N HIS A 67 5.24 -0.12 5.12
CA HIS A 67 4.09 0.74 5.39
C HIS A 67 4.42 1.89 6.37
N THR A 68 5.32 1.66 7.34
CA THR A 68 5.80 2.70 8.25
C THR A 68 6.74 3.68 7.55
N LEU A 69 7.52 3.20 6.57
CA LEU A 69 8.48 4.02 5.83
C LEU A 69 7.82 4.88 4.75
N THR A 70 6.67 4.45 4.21
CA THR A 70 5.95 5.16 3.15
C THR A 70 4.94 6.17 3.69
N GLU A 71 4.59 6.12 4.98
CA GLU A 71 3.62 7.04 5.60
C GLU A 71 3.90 8.53 5.33
N PRO A 72 5.14 9.05 5.46
CA PRO A 72 5.42 10.46 5.19
C PRO A 72 5.18 10.86 3.73
N ASP A 73 5.53 9.97 2.80
CA ASP A 73 5.36 10.19 1.37
C ASP A 73 3.88 10.12 0.95
N ILE A 74 3.12 9.20 1.56
CA ILE A 74 1.66 9.11 1.38
C ILE A 74 0.99 10.38 1.90
N LYS A 75 1.38 10.85 3.09
CA LYS A 75 0.88 12.10 3.65
C LYS A 75 1.15 13.28 2.73
N ALA A 76 2.38 13.42 2.24
CA ALA A 76 2.75 14.46 1.29
C ALA A 76 1.95 14.38 -0.02
N LEU A 77 1.68 13.17 -0.52
CA LEU A 77 0.85 12.95 -1.71
C LEU A 77 -0.59 13.41 -1.48
N VAL A 78 -1.20 13.03 -0.35
CA VAL A 78 -2.58 13.42 0.01
C VAL A 78 -2.70 14.93 0.16
N GLU A 79 -1.81 15.54 0.96
CA GLU A 79 -1.74 16.98 1.18
C GLU A 79 -1.60 17.74 -0.15
N THR A 80 -0.58 17.41 -0.94
CA THR A 80 -0.31 18.11 -2.21
C THR A 80 -1.47 17.97 -3.20
N THR A 81 -2.07 16.78 -3.30
CA THR A 81 -3.17 16.54 -4.25
C THR A 81 -4.41 17.33 -3.85
N LEU A 82 -4.85 17.23 -2.60
CA LEU A 82 -6.04 17.94 -2.12
C LEU A 82 -5.83 19.46 -2.13
N GLU A 83 -4.65 19.94 -1.73
CA GLU A 83 -4.36 21.37 -1.73
C GLU A 83 -4.29 21.97 -3.13
N SER A 84 -3.85 21.19 -4.13
CA SER A 84 -3.83 21.62 -5.53
C SER A 84 -5.22 21.68 -6.17
N ASN A 85 -6.22 21.03 -5.57
CA ASN A 85 -7.58 20.98 -6.10
C ASN A 85 -8.38 22.24 -5.75
N GLN A 86 -8.74 23.02 -6.77
CA GLN A 86 -9.49 24.28 -6.59
C GLN A 86 -10.86 24.11 -5.92
N PHE A 87 -11.55 22.99 -6.16
CA PHE A 87 -12.87 22.72 -5.57
C PHE A 87 -12.73 22.37 -4.09
N TYR A 88 -11.71 21.60 -3.74
CA TYR A 88 -11.37 21.32 -2.35
C TYR A 88 -11.02 22.60 -1.58
N GLN A 89 -10.16 23.45 -2.15
CA GLN A 89 -9.79 24.74 -1.56
C GLN A 89 -11.00 25.67 -1.35
N ALA A 90 -11.91 25.73 -2.33
CA ALA A 90 -13.14 26.51 -2.23
C ALA A 90 -14.08 25.99 -1.13
N LEU A 91 -14.08 24.67 -0.91
CA LEU A 91 -14.95 23.98 0.02
C LEU A 91 -14.45 24.04 1.47
N VAL A 92 -13.14 23.93 1.69
CA VAL A 92 -12.54 24.07 3.01
C VAL A 92 -12.64 25.53 3.48
N GLY A 93 -12.42 26.50 2.59
CA GLY A 93 -12.54 27.92 2.91
C GLY A 93 -11.62 28.38 4.03
N LYS A 94 -11.41 29.70 4.16
CA LYS A 94 -10.52 30.29 5.18
C LYS A 94 -11.00 30.29 6.66
N PRO A 95 -12.16 29.73 7.09
CA PRO A 95 -12.44 29.63 8.52
C PRO A 95 -11.54 28.58 9.21
N GLN A 96 -10.93 28.94 10.33
CA GLN A 96 -10.13 28.03 11.18
C GLN A 96 -10.88 26.75 11.61
N SER A 97 -12.21 26.73 11.55
CA SER A 97 -13.01 25.55 11.89
C SER A 97 -12.85 24.39 10.91
N PHE A 98 -12.51 24.67 9.66
CA PHE A 98 -12.41 23.67 8.60
C PHE A 98 -11.00 23.06 8.47
N GLU A 99 -9.98 23.76 8.98
CA GLU A 99 -8.60 23.29 9.01
C GLU A 99 -8.46 21.98 9.81
N ARG A 100 -9.11 21.90 10.98
CA ARG A 100 -9.10 20.67 11.78
C ARG A 100 -9.79 19.51 11.06
N GLN A 101 -10.94 19.76 10.45
CA GLN A 101 -11.69 18.72 9.73
C GLN A 101 -10.92 18.21 8.50
N SER A 102 -10.26 19.13 7.80
CA SER A 102 -9.35 18.82 6.68
C SER A 102 -8.22 17.92 7.14
N GLN A 103 -7.55 18.26 8.25
CA GLN A 103 -6.48 17.43 8.82
C GLN A 103 -6.98 16.05 9.25
N GLU A 104 -8.12 15.98 9.94
CA GLU A 104 -8.74 14.71 10.35
C GLU A 104 -9.07 13.81 9.14
N LEU A 105 -9.54 14.41 8.04
CA LEU A 105 -9.80 13.67 6.79
C LEU A 105 -8.51 13.14 6.16
N GLN A 106 -7.44 13.95 6.13
CA GLN A 106 -6.16 13.53 5.57
C GLN A 106 -5.52 12.42 6.40
N ASP A 107 -5.52 12.56 7.74
CA ASP A 107 -5.01 11.52 8.64
C ASP A 107 -5.80 10.21 8.50
N LEU A 108 -7.12 10.28 8.28
CA LEU A 108 -7.96 9.11 8.00
C LEU A 108 -7.55 8.41 6.69
N ILE A 109 -7.27 9.18 5.63
CA ILE A 109 -6.79 8.63 4.35
C ILE A 109 -5.44 7.94 4.53
N VAL A 110 -4.49 8.59 5.22
CA VAL A 110 -3.15 8.03 5.47
C VAL A 110 -3.24 6.75 6.28
N MET A 111 -4.12 6.70 7.28
CA MET A 111 -4.34 5.52 8.11
C MET A 111 -4.93 4.34 7.31
N HIS A 112 -5.95 4.59 6.48
CA HIS A 112 -6.54 3.54 5.63
C HIS A 112 -5.64 3.08 4.49
N ALA A 113 -4.62 3.86 4.13
CA ALA A 113 -3.73 3.50 3.04
C ALA A 113 -2.91 2.23 3.32
N GLU A 114 -2.60 1.93 4.60
CA GLU A 114 -1.75 0.81 5.02
C GLU A 114 -0.44 0.69 4.21
N GLY A 115 0.12 1.83 3.77
CA GLY A 115 1.32 1.88 2.94
C GLY A 115 1.12 1.69 1.43
N VAL A 116 -0.11 1.48 0.96
CA VAL A 116 -0.47 1.18 -0.44
C VAL A 116 -0.75 2.48 -1.22
N PHE A 117 0.25 2.99 -1.93
CA PHE A 117 0.11 4.19 -2.78
C PHE A 117 -1.01 4.08 -3.83
N LEU A 118 -1.17 2.91 -4.44
CA LEU A 118 -2.18 2.72 -5.48
C LEU A 118 -3.59 2.98 -4.93
N TRP A 119 -3.87 2.48 -3.73
CA TRP A 119 -5.12 2.72 -3.02
C TRP A 119 -5.39 4.21 -2.85
N VAL A 120 -4.38 4.96 -2.36
CA VAL A 120 -4.46 6.41 -2.15
C VAL A 120 -4.74 7.13 -3.45
N VAL A 121 -4.04 6.78 -4.53
CA VAL A 121 -4.24 7.39 -5.85
C VAL A 121 -5.64 7.12 -6.39
N LEU A 122 -6.19 5.91 -6.20
CA LEU A 122 -7.55 5.58 -6.63
C LEU A 122 -8.59 6.35 -5.82
N LEU A 123 -8.41 6.44 -4.50
CA LEU A 123 -9.29 7.21 -3.63
C LEU A 123 -9.28 8.69 -3.98
N LEU A 124 -8.10 9.30 -4.13
CA LEU A 124 -7.97 10.72 -4.47
C LEU A 124 -8.64 11.03 -5.82
N LYS A 125 -8.49 10.18 -6.84
CA LYS A 125 -9.20 10.33 -8.11
C LYS A 125 -10.71 10.28 -7.95
N TRP A 126 -11.22 9.34 -7.16
CA TRP A 126 -12.66 9.26 -6.90
C TRP A 126 -13.15 10.52 -6.15
N MET A 127 -12.38 11.02 -5.18
CA MET A 127 -12.69 12.28 -4.51
C MET A 127 -12.67 13.49 -5.47
N GLU A 128 -11.74 13.54 -6.42
CA GLU A 128 -11.69 14.60 -7.43
C GLU A 128 -12.94 14.62 -8.32
N GLU A 129 -13.42 13.44 -8.74
CA GLU A 129 -14.65 13.28 -9.51
C GLU A 129 -15.87 13.77 -8.71
N GLU A 130 -15.97 13.40 -7.43
CA GLU A 130 -17.04 13.86 -6.54
C GLU A 130 -16.98 15.37 -6.33
N LEU A 131 -15.80 15.93 -6.04
CA LEU A 131 -15.58 17.37 -5.88
C LEU A 131 -16.06 18.18 -7.10
N ALA A 132 -15.83 17.68 -8.31
CA ALA A 132 -16.24 18.34 -9.54
C ALA A 132 -17.77 18.48 -9.68
N THR A 133 -18.56 17.69 -8.95
CA THR A 133 -20.03 17.76 -8.96
C THR A 133 -20.63 18.77 -7.97
N GLY A 134 -19.79 19.49 -7.21
CA GLY A 134 -20.24 20.45 -6.20
C GLY A 134 -20.62 19.81 -4.86
N THR A 135 -19.99 18.67 -4.55
CA THR A 135 -20.20 17.85 -3.36
C THR A 135 -19.84 18.59 -2.07
N SER A 136 -20.49 18.26 -0.94
CA SER A 136 -20.21 18.85 0.38
C SER A 136 -19.03 18.15 1.08
N PHE A 137 -18.44 18.79 2.09
CA PHE A 137 -17.35 18.17 2.87
C PHE A 137 -17.77 16.84 3.52
N GLN A 138 -19.00 16.78 4.03
CA GLN A 138 -19.54 15.57 4.63
C GLN A 138 -19.60 14.41 3.63
N ALA A 139 -19.93 14.69 2.37
CA ALA A 139 -19.93 13.67 1.34
C ALA A 139 -18.49 13.24 0.97
N LEU A 140 -17.49 14.10 1.03
CA LEU A 140 -16.08 13.67 0.92
C LEU A 140 -15.65 12.77 2.07
N GLN A 141 -16.07 13.07 3.30
CA GLN A 141 -15.83 12.18 4.44
C GLN A 141 -16.48 10.81 4.20
N ASN A 142 -17.70 10.78 3.66
CA ASN A 142 -18.37 9.53 3.31
C ASN A 142 -17.60 8.75 2.23
N VAL A 143 -17.05 9.41 1.21
CA VAL A 143 -16.20 8.75 0.20
C VAL A 143 -15.03 8.03 0.84
N VAL A 144 -14.34 8.65 1.79
CA VAL A 144 -13.22 8.03 2.51
C VAL A 144 -13.69 6.89 3.42
N HIS A 145 -14.86 7.00 4.04
CA HIS A 145 -15.43 5.94 4.87
C HIS A 145 -15.98 4.75 4.08
N GLU A 146 -16.49 4.98 2.87
CA GLU A 146 -17.04 3.95 1.96
C GLU A 146 -16.00 3.40 0.99
N ALA A 147 -14.77 3.91 1.05
CA ALA A 147 -13.64 3.37 0.32
C ALA A 147 -13.33 1.97 0.87
N PRO A 148 -13.33 0.93 0.01
CA PRO A 148 -12.88 -0.39 0.44
C PRO A 148 -11.43 -0.31 0.88
N VAL A 149 -11.05 -0.94 1.99
CA VAL A 149 -9.66 -0.90 2.50
C VAL A 149 -8.76 -1.80 1.66
N GLU A 150 -9.26 -2.99 1.29
CA GLU A 150 -8.53 -3.92 0.43
C GLU A 150 -8.55 -3.46 -1.02
N LEU A 151 -7.41 -3.61 -1.69
CA LEU A 151 -7.26 -3.19 -3.08
C LEU A 151 -8.13 -4.04 -4.03
N ASP A 152 -8.32 -5.32 -3.73
CA ASP A 152 -9.19 -6.22 -4.50
C ASP A 152 -10.64 -5.72 -4.49
N ASP A 153 -11.19 -5.36 -3.33
CA ASP A 153 -12.53 -4.79 -3.21
C ASP A 153 -12.64 -3.44 -3.96
N PHE A 154 -11.56 -2.66 -3.96
CA PHE A 154 -11.49 -1.42 -4.73
C PHE A 154 -11.56 -1.70 -6.24
N PHE A 155 -10.86 -2.72 -6.73
CA PHE A 155 -10.96 -3.16 -8.11
C PHE A 155 -12.35 -3.68 -8.46
N GLU A 156 -12.97 -4.48 -7.59
CA GLU A 156 -14.35 -4.94 -7.80
C GLU A 156 -15.32 -3.76 -7.97
N LYS A 157 -15.18 -2.73 -7.14
CA LYS A 157 -15.97 -1.51 -7.22
C LYS A 157 -15.77 -0.77 -8.54
N ILE A 158 -14.51 -0.57 -8.96
CA ILE A 158 -14.17 0.10 -10.23
C ILE A 158 -14.73 -0.70 -11.41
N LEU A 159 -14.46 -2.00 -11.45
CA LEU A 159 -14.90 -2.89 -12.54
C LEU A 159 -16.43 -3.00 -12.58
N GLY A 160 -17.09 -2.96 -11.42
CA GLY A 160 -18.54 -2.93 -11.27
C GLY A 160 -19.18 -1.63 -11.76
N ALA A 161 -18.48 -0.49 -11.68
CA ALA A 161 -18.97 0.80 -12.17
C ALA A 161 -18.94 0.91 -13.71
N ILE A 162 -18.16 0.07 -14.40
CA ILE A 162 -18.10 0.05 -15.86
C ILE A 162 -19.47 -0.37 -16.43
N ALA A 163 -19.89 0.24 -17.54
CA ALA A 163 -21.14 -0.12 -18.20
C ALA A 163 -21.20 -1.64 -18.50
N ARG A 164 -22.32 -2.29 -18.18
CA ARG A 164 -22.50 -3.77 -18.25
C ARG A 164 -22.00 -4.40 -19.55
N GLN A 165 -22.16 -3.72 -20.68
CA GLN A 165 -21.73 -4.20 -21.99
C GLN A 165 -20.19 -4.29 -22.16
N HIS A 166 -19.42 -3.57 -21.35
CA HIS A 166 -17.95 -3.54 -21.37
C HIS A 166 -17.31 -4.29 -20.19
N GLN A 167 -18.08 -4.61 -19.15
CA GLN A 167 -17.58 -5.31 -17.96
C GLN A 167 -16.84 -6.62 -18.29
N PRO A 168 -17.34 -7.53 -19.16
CA PRO A 168 -16.64 -8.78 -19.43
C PRO A 168 -15.22 -8.55 -20.02
N GLY A 169 -15.08 -7.54 -20.87
CA GLY A 169 -13.78 -7.17 -21.44
C GLY A 169 -12.85 -6.55 -20.41
N ALA A 170 -13.37 -5.71 -19.52
CA ALA A 170 -12.59 -5.10 -18.44
C ALA A 170 -12.07 -6.15 -17.44
N TRP A 171 -12.94 -7.08 -17.02
CA TRP A 171 -12.55 -8.22 -16.18
C TRP A 171 -11.50 -9.11 -16.84
N PHE A 172 -11.66 -9.38 -18.14
CA PHE A 172 -10.68 -10.19 -18.89
C PHE A 172 -9.30 -9.52 -18.95
N VAL A 173 -9.24 -8.21 -19.22
CA VAL A 173 -7.96 -7.48 -19.24
C VAL A 173 -7.34 -7.44 -17.85
N PHE A 174 -8.14 -7.20 -16.81
CA PHE A 174 -7.66 -7.18 -15.43
C PHE A 174 -7.06 -8.53 -15.01
N ALA A 175 -7.74 -9.62 -15.31
CA ALA A 175 -7.27 -10.98 -15.00
C ALA A 175 -6.03 -11.43 -15.80
N MET A 176 -5.64 -10.73 -16.88
CA MET A 176 -4.39 -10.99 -17.58
C MET A 176 -3.20 -10.21 -17.03
N LEU A 177 -3.43 -9.17 -16.24
CA LEU A 177 -2.39 -8.30 -15.68
C LEU A 177 -2.00 -8.68 -14.25
N MET A 178 -2.88 -9.39 -13.55
CA MET A 178 -2.66 -9.99 -12.23
C MET A 178 -2.11 -11.41 -12.39
#